data_AF-A0A454CWE3-F1
#
_entry.id   AF-A0A454CWE3-F1
#
_cell.length_a   1.000
_cell.length_b   1.000
_cell.length_c   1.000
_cell.angle_alpha   90.00
_cell.angle_beta   90.00
_cell.angle_gamma   90.00
#
_symmetry.space_group_name_H-M   'P 1'
#
loop_
_entity.id
_entity.type
_entity.pdbx_description
1 polymer ?
#
loop_
_entity_poly.entity_id
_entity_poly.type
_entity_poly.pdbx_seq_one_letter_code
_entity_poly.pdbx_strand_id
1 'polypeptide(L)'
;MVSPQEQSGVELLLEPMAFGPAKIYQDALKEAGIPWTSFAVDDLNKEYARLTELGVQFSIEPREAGTVMIAVLDDTCGNYIQLMQEL
;
A
#
# COMPACT_ATOMS: atom_id res chain seq x y z
N MET A 1 -6.59 3.86 13.40
CA MET A 1 -5.14 4.09 13.67
C MET A 1 -4.79 5.45 13.08
N VAL A 2 -4.19 6.34 13.87
CA VAL A 2 -3.74 7.68 13.42
C VAL A 2 -2.24 7.68 13.13
N SER A 3 -1.81 8.59 12.26
CA SER A 3 -0.38 8.87 12.08
C SER A 3 0.21 9.48 13.37
N PRO A 4 1.39 9.04 13.83
CA PRO A 4 2.08 9.67 14.96
C PRO A 4 2.34 11.17 14.75
N GLN A 5 2.53 11.59 13.50
CA GLN A 5 2.78 12.97 13.09
C GLN A 5 1.51 13.82 13.03
N GLU A 6 0.34 13.19 12.85
CA GLU A 6 -0.96 13.87 12.74
C GLU A 6 -2.01 13.15 13.58
N GLN A 7 -1.96 13.36 14.89
CA GLN A 7 -2.83 12.70 15.89
C GLN A 7 -4.33 13.01 15.74
N SER A 8 -4.70 14.02 14.94
CA SER A 8 -6.08 14.35 14.61
C SER A 8 -6.37 14.22 13.10
N GLY A 9 -5.50 13.54 12.37
CA GLY A 9 -5.60 13.33 10.94
C GLY A 9 -6.50 12.16 10.56
N VAL A 10 -6.40 11.72 9.31
CA VAL A 10 -7.14 10.57 8.79
C VAL A 10 -6.74 9.29 9.53
N GLU A 11 -7.74 8.45 9.79
CA GLU A 11 -7.53 7.14 10.39
C GLU A 11 -7.65 6.00 9.36
N LEU A 12 -6.75 5.03 9.48
CA LEU A 12 -6.88 3.74 8.81
C LEU A 12 -7.56 2.74 9.75
N LEU A 13 -8.70 2.21 9.33
CA LEU A 13 -9.37 1.09 9.99
C LEU A 13 -8.82 -0.23 9.42
N LEU A 14 -8.37 -1.12 10.30
CA LEU A 14 -7.97 -2.48 9.97
C LEU A 14 -9.06 -3.43 10.45
N GLU A 15 -10.06 -3.66 9.60
CA GLU A 15 -11.20 -4.50 9.95
C GLU A 15 -10.97 -5.98 9.63
N PRO A 16 -11.62 -6.91 10.37
CA PRO A 16 -11.58 -8.32 10.04
C PRO A 16 -12.28 -8.62 8.70
N MET A 17 -11.70 -9.53 7.90
CA MET A 17 -12.31 -10.00 6.66
C MET A 17 -13.39 -11.08 6.90
N ALA A 18 -14.47 -10.69 7.59
CA ALA A 18 -15.58 -11.58 7.96
C ALA A 18 -16.82 -11.44 7.06
N PHE A 19 -16.91 -10.34 6.30
CA PHE A 19 -18.02 -10.11 5.38
C PHE A 19 -17.74 -10.77 4.03
N GLY A 20 -18.47 -11.85 3.72
CA GLY A 20 -18.25 -12.68 2.53
C GLY A 20 -18.07 -11.90 1.21
N PRO A 21 -18.94 -10.92 0.89
CA PRO A 21 -18.78 -10.11 -0.33
C PRO A 21 -17.49 -9.29 -0.38
N ALA A 22 -17.00 -8.77 0.76
CA ALA A 22 -15.76 -8.02 0.80
C ALA A 22 -14.55 -8.89 0.45
N LYS A 23 -14.57 -10.16 0.88
CA LYS A 23 -13.52 -11.13 0.54
C LYS A 23 -13.45 -11.42 -0.95
N ILE A 24 -14.60 -11.59 -1.62
CA ILE A 24 -14.65 -11.79 -3.07
C ILE A 24 -14.02 -10.60 -3.80
N TYR A 25 -14.30 -9.38 -3.34
CA TYR A 25 -13.71 -8.18 -3.91
C TYR A 25 -12.20 -8.07 -3.66
N GLN A 26 -11.74 -8.41 -2.44
CA GLN A 26 -10.32 -8.48 -2.09
C GLN A 26 -9.56 -9.45 -2.98
N ASP A 27 -10.06 -10.68 -3.11
CA ASP A 27 -9.43 -11.71 -3.93
C ASP A 27 -9.35 -11.25 -5.40
N ALA A 28 -10.42 -10.65 -5.93
CA ALA A 28 -10.46 -10.14 -7.31
C ALA A 28 -9.45 -9.00 -7.56
N LEU A 29 -9.29 -8.05 -6.62
CA LEU A 29 -8.29 -6.99 -6.74
C LEU A 29 -6.87 -7.55 -6.68
N LYS A 30 -6.63 -8.49 -5.75
CA LYS A 30 -5.33 -9.13 -5.57
C LYS A 30 -4.91 -9.92 -6.82
N GLU A 31 -5.82 -10.70 -7.40
CA GLU A 31 -5.60 -11.44 -8.64
C GLU A 31 -5.33 -10.50 -9.84
N ALA A 32 -6.05 -9.39 -9.92
CA ALA A 32 -5.86 -8.39 -10.96
C ALA A 32 -4.59 -7.53 -10.79
N GLY A 33 -3.85 -7.69 -9.68
CA GLY A 33 -2.69 -6.86 -9.35
C GLY A 33 -3.04 -5.42 -9.01
N ILE A 34 -4.30 -5.15 -8.63
CA ILE A 34 -4.79 -3.80 -8.33
C ILE A 34 -4.59 -3.50 -6.84
N PRO A 35 -3.91 -2.40 -6.48
CA PRO A 35 -3.78 -1.99 -5.10
C PRO A 35 -5.14 -1.69 -4.45
N TRP A 36 -5.32 -2.13 -3.21
CA TRP A 36 -6.51 -1.85 -2.41
C TRP A 36 -6.56 -0.40 -1.95
N THR A 37 -5.40 0.17 -1.60
CA THR A 37 -5.25 1.57 -1.20
C THR A 37 -3.86 2.09 -1.55
N SER A 38 -3.70 3.42 -1.52
CA SER A 38 -2.45 4.12 -1.80
C SER A 38 -2.10 5.09 -0.67
N PHE A 39 -0.84 5.12 -0.29
CA PHE A 39 -0.28 6.10 0.65
C PHE A 39 0.73 7.00 -0.07
N ALA A 40 0.72 8.30 0.27
CA ALA A 40 1.72 9.23 -0.18
C ALA A 40 2.98 9.15 0.71
N VAL A 41 4.15 9.25 0.09
CA VAL A 41 5.46 9.32 0.77
C VAL A 41 6.32 10.40 0.13
N ASP A 42 7.21 10.99 0.92
CA ASP A 42 8.11 12.07 0.44
C ASP A 42 9.28 11.52 -0.39
N ASP A 43 9.80 10.34 -0.04
CA ASP A 43 10.92 9.67 -0.71
C ASP A 43 10.65 8.16 -0.85
N LEU A 44 10.17 7.77 -2.03
CA LEU A 44 9.78 6.41 -2.34
C LEU A 44 10.96 5.46 -2.39
N ASN A 45 12.13 5.90 -2.88
CA ASN A 45 13.31 5.05 -2.95
C ASN A 45 13.84 4.73 -1.56
N LYS A 46 13.84 5.73 -0.66
CA LYS A 46 14.22 5.54 0.73
C LYS A 46 13.27 4.61 1.48
N GLU A 47 11.96 4.78 1.31
CA GLU A 47 10.98 3.88 1.93
C GLU A 47 11.02 2.47 1.36
N TYR A 48 11.21 2.32 0.04
CA TYR A 48 11.42 1.02 -0.60
C TYR A 48 12.62 0.28 0.00
N ALA A 49 13.77 0.94 0.13
CA ALA A 49 14.95 0.35 0.73
C ALA A 49 14.71 -0.07 2.18
N ARG A 50 14.17 0.84 3.01
CA ARG A 50 13.86 0.57 4.42
C ARG A 50 12.89 -0.60 4.61
N LEU A 51 11.84 -0.67 3.80
CA LEU A 51 10.83 -1.73 3.90
C LEU A 51 11.37 -3.07 3.37
N THR A 52 12.19 -3.05 2.33
CA THR A 52 12.88 -4.26 1.83
C THR A 52 13.81 -4.85 2.89
N GLU A 53 14.57 -4.00 3.60
CA GLU A 53 15.42 -4.44 4.73
C GLU A 53 14.61 -5.07 5.87
N LEU A 54 13.37 -4.63 6.07
CA LEU A 54 12.43 -5.21 7.03
C LEU A 54 11.73 -6.49 6.52
N GLY A 55 12.04 -6.92 5.30
CA GLY A 55 11.51 -8.15 4.69
C GLY A 55 10.16 -7.97 3.98
N VAL A 56 9.71 -6.74 3.74
CA VAL A 56 8.49 -6.47 2.96
C VAL A 56 8.72 -6.85 1.50
N GLN A 57 7.74 -7.53 0.92
CA GLN A 57 7.78 -7.94 -0.48
C GLN A 57 7.08 -6.91 -1.38
N PHE A 58 7.69 -6.63 -2.52
CA PHE A 58 7.12 -5.74 -3.54
C PHE A 58 6.75 -6.52 -4.78
N SER A 59 5.54 -6.30 -5.28
CA SER A 59 5.10 -6.78 -6.60
C SER A 59 5.55 -5.84 -7.72
N ILE A 60 5.77 -4.57 -7.41
CA ILE A 60 6.30 -3.54 -8.31
C ILE A 60 7.34 -2.71 -7.55
N GLU A 61 8.59 -2.75 -8.04
CA GLU A 61 9.66 -1.87 -7.55
C GLU A 61 9.42 -0.40 -7.95
N PRO A 62 10.05 0.59 -7.27
CA PRO A 62 9.88 2.01 -7.60
C PRO A 62 10.07 2.30 -9.09
N ARG A 63 9.04 2.85 -9.71
CA ARG A 63 9.06 3.26 -11.12
C ARG A 63 8.20 4.49 -11.36
N GLU A 64 8.56 5.26 -12.38
CA GLU A 64 7.75 6.39 -12.83
C GLU A 64 6.46 5.90 -13.50
N ALA A 65 5.37 6.62 -13.22
CA ALA A 65 4.04 6.39 -13.76
C ALA A 65 3.34 7.73 -14.00
N GLY A 66 3.69 8.39 -15.11
CA GLY A 66 3.17 9.71 -15.44
C GLY A 66 3.87 10.79 -14.60
N THR A 67 3.12 11.50 -13.76
CA THR A 67 3.62 12.60 -12.90
C THR A 67 3.96 12.15 -11.49
N VAL A 68 3.99 10.84 -11.24
CA VAL A 68 4.27 10.25 -9.94
C VAL A 68 5.25 9.08 -10.09
N MET A 69 5.95 8.76 -9.01
CA MET A 69 6.65 7.49 -8.84
C MET A 69 5.79 6.58 -7.96
N ILE A 70 5.72 5.29 -8.29
CA ILE A 70 4.96 4.30 -7.51
C ILE A 70 5.79 3.05 -7.22
N ALA A 71 5.52 2.43 -6.08
CA ALA A 71 5.91 1.07 -5.75
C ALA A 71 4.71 0.34 -5.14
N VAL A 72 4.60 -0.97 -5.32
CA VAL A 72 3.47 -1.75 -4.81
C VAL A 72 3.98 -2.89 -3.94
N LEU A 73 3.55 -2.90 -2.68
CA LEU A 73 3.92 -3.91 -1.68
C LEU A 73 2.78 -4.87 -1.38
N ASP A 74 3.14 -6.08 -0.96
CA ASP A 74 2.21 -7.06 -0.38
C ASP A 74 2.09 -6.82 1.12
N ASP A 75 0.87 -6.63 1.62
CA ASP A 75 0.63 -6.38 3.05
C ASP A 75 0.49 -7.67 3.89
N THR A 76 0.60 -8.85 3.28
CA THR A 76 0.40 -10.18 3.88
C THR A 76 -1.02 -10.48 4.38
N CYS A 77 -1.94 -9.53 4.26
CA CYS A 77 -3.34 -9.63 4.66
C CYS A 77 -4.28 -9.82 3.47
N GLY A 78 -3.73 -10.09 2.27
CA GLY A 78 -4.46 -10.32 1.04
C GLY A 78 -4.59 -9.08 0.16
N ASN A 79 -3.91 -7.98 0.47
CA ASN A 79 -3.97 -6.75 -0.34
C ASN A 79 -2.63 -6.43 -0.99
N TYR A 80 -2.70 -5.65 -2.06
CA TYR A 80 -1.58 -4.85 -2.50
C TYR A 80 -1.76 -3.42 -2.02
N ILE A 81 -0.68 -2.79 -1.57
CA ILE A 81 -0.66 -1.39 -1.13
C ILE A 81 0.29 -0.62 -2.03
N GLN A 82 -0.18 0.49 -2.57
CA GLN A 82 0.65 1.39 -3.36
C GLN A 82 1.30 2.43 -2.44
N LEU A 83 2.59 2.65 -2.62
CA LEU A 83 3.28 3.85 -2.18
C LEU A 83 3.45 4.76 -3.39
N MET A 84 3.14 6.05 -3.21
CA MET A 84 3.18 7.05 -4.26
C MET A 84 3.98 8.27 -3.82
N GLN A 85 4.81 8.78 -4.70
CA GLN A 85 5.52 10.04 -4.52
C GLN A 85 5.23 10.93 -5.74
N GLU A 86 4.88 12.19 -5.54
CA GLU A 86 4.78 13.17 -6.62
C GLU A 86 6.19 13.54 -7.14
N LEU A 87 6.32 13.73 -8.47
CA LEU A 87 7.57 14.10 -9.14
C LEU A 87 7.73 15.61 -9.33
#